data_AF-A0A529QMQ7-F1
#
_entry.id   AF-A0A529QMQ7-F1
#
_cell.length_a   1.000
_cell.length_b   1.000
_cell.length_c   1.000
_cell.angle_alpha   90.00
_cell.angle_beta   90.00
_cell.angle_gamma   90.00
#
_symmetry.space_group_name_H-M   'P 1'
#
loop_
_entity.id
_entity.type
_entity.pdbx_description
1 polymer ?
#
loop_
_entity_poly.entity_id
_entity_poly.type
_entity_poly.pdbx_seq_one_letter_code
_entity_poly.pdbx_strand_id
1 'polypeptide(L)'
;MTRTPGFNTLAVHAGAKPDPATGARATPIYQTTSFVFDDADHAASLFGLKAFGNIYTRIMNPTQAVLEERVAALEGGTAALAVASGHAAQVIVFHNLMQPGDNFIAANKLYGGSINQFGHAFKNYGWEVRWADVNDLSTFENQIDDRT
;
A
#
# COMPACT_ATOMS: atom_id res chain seq x y z
N MET A 1 13.44 24.57 14.09
CA MET A 1 12.52 23.46 13.82
C MET A 1 11.51 23.91 12.78
N THR A 2 11.50 23.32 11.60
CA THR A 2 10.46 23.55 10.60
C THR A 2 9.17 22.88 11.07
N ARG A 3 8.09 23.66 11.21
CA ARG A 3 6.78 23.14 11.61
C ARG A 3 6.26 22.22 10.51
N THR A 4 5.82 21.01 10.86
CA THR A 4 5.07 20.15 9.93
C THR A 4 3.84 20.92 9.42
N PRO A 5 3.61 21.00 8.09
CA PRO A 5 2.42 21.64 7.55
C PRO A 5 1.12 20.99 8.07
N GLY A 6 0.02 21.74 8.07
CA GLY A 6 -1.29 21.19 8.45
C GLY A 6 -1.90 20.30 7.36
N PHE A 7 -2.92 19.52 7.72
CA PHE A 7 -3.61 18.56 6.83
C PHE A 7 -3.98 19.14 5.46
N ASN A 8 -4.63 20.32 5.43
CA ASN A 8 -5.03 20.96 4.18
C ASN A 8 -3.84 21.32 3.27
N THR A 9 -2.71 21.71 3.87
CA THR A 9 -1.48 22.00 3.10
C THR A 9 -0.87 20.71 2.55
N LEU A 10 -0.84 19.65 3.35
CA LEU A 10 -0.34 18.33 2.92
C LEU A 10 -1.20 17.74 1.81
N ALA A 11 -2.53 17.85 1.91
CA ALA A 11 -3.47 17.33 0.90
C ALA A 11 -3.25 17.94 -0.49
N VAL A 12 -2.75 19.18 -0.55
CA VAL A 12 -2.46 19.87 -1.81
C VAL A 12 -1.01 19.67 -2.27
N HIS A 13 -0.05 19.59 -1.35
CA HIS A 13 1.38 19.72 -1.70
C HIS A 13 2.25 18.50 -1.38
N ALA A 14 1.86 17.62 -0.46
CA ALA A 14 2.68 16.46 -0.12
C ALA A 14 2.92 15.57 -1.35
N GLY A 15 4.14 15.04 -1.45
CA GLY A 15 4.65 14.22 -2.55
C GLY A 15 4.92 14.97 -3.87
N ALA A 16 4.30 16.13 -4.10
CA ALA A 16 4.42 16.85 -5.37
C ALA A 16 5.48 17.96 -5.32
N LYS A 17 6.36 17.96 -6.31
CA LYS A 17 7.32 19.03 -6.60
C LYS A 17 7.17 19.48 -8.07
N PRO A 18 7.52 20.73 -8.41
CA PRO A 18 7.54 21.15 -9.81
C PRO A 18 8.37 20.20 -10.66
N ASP A 19 7.89 19.89 -11.86
CA ASP A 19 8.60 19.03 -12.81
C ASP A 19 9.98 19.63 -13.15
N PRO A 20 11.09 18.90 -12.94
CA PRO A 20 12.42 19.47 -13.16
C PRO A 20 12.74 19.72 -14.64
N ALA A 21 12.05 19.06 -15.57
CA ALA A 21 12.31 19.24 -17.01
C ALA A 21 11.65 20.52 -17.58
N THR A 22 10.46 20.89 -17.09
CA THR A 22 9.63 21.96 -17.68
C THR A 22 9.18 23.03 -16.69
N GLY A 23 9.30 22.78 -15.39
CA GLY A 23 8.77 23.65 -14.32
C GLY A 23 7.27 23.51 -14.07
N ALA A 24 6.59 22.54 -14.70
CA ALA A 24 5.15 22.33 -14.51
C ALA A 24 4.81 22.10 -13.03
N ARG A 25 3.84 22.86 -12.50
CA ARG A 25 3.44 22.76 -11.08
C ARG A 25 2.56 21.53 -10.81
N ALA A 26 1.69 21.20 -11.75
CA ALA A 26 0.91 19.96 -11.70
C ALA A 26 1.82 18.78 -12.04
N THR A 27 1.73 17.69 -11.29
CA THR A 27 2.47 16.46 -11.58
C THR A 27 2.06 15.94 -12.97
N PRO A 28 3.01 15.75 -13.91
CA PRO A 28 2.72 15.12 -15.19
C PRO A 28 2.17 13.70 -15.04
N ILE A 29 1.40 13.24 -16.03
CA ILE A 29 0.88 11.87 -16.08
C ILE A 29 1.91 10.99 -16.80
N TYR A 30 2.59 10.13 -16.06
CA TYR A 30 3.55 9.17 -16.59
C TYR A 30 2.83 7.90 -17.07
N GLN A 31 2.08 8.03 -18.16
CA GLN A 31 1.33 6.95 -18.80
C GLN A 31 2.25 6.03 -19.63
N THR A 32 3.18 5.35 -18.97
CA THR A 32 4.13 4.40 -19.56
C THR A 32 4.16 3.10 -18.76
N THR A 33 4.63 2.02 -19.38
CA THR A 33 4.86 0.74 -18.70
C THR A 33 6.30 0.60 -18.19
N SER A 34 7.28 1.14 -18.91
CA SER A 34 8.71 0.92 -18.70
C SER A 34 9.51 2.22 -18.79
N PHE A 35 10.72 2.18 -18.26
CA PHE A 35 11.64 3.32 -18.19
C PHE A 35 12.98 2.94 -18.83
N VAL A 36 13.60 3.90 -19.51
CA VAL A 36 14.91 3.72 -20.17
C VAL A 36 16.01 3.82 -19.11
N PHE A 37 17.03 2.97 -19.25
CA PHE A 37 18.27 3.05 -18.47
C PHE A 37 19.33 3.81 -19.24
N ASP A 38 20.23 4.48 -18.51
CA ASP A 38 21.34 5.20 -19.15
C ASP A 38 22.34 4.21 -19.78
N ASP A 39 22.61 3.11 -19.09
CA ASP A 39 23.44 1.99 -19.54
C ASP A 39 23.12 0.70 -18.76
N ALA A 40 23.87 -0.37 -19.02
CA ALA A 40 23.69 -1.68 -18.37
C ALA A 40 24.05 -1.67 -16.87
N ASP A 41 25.00 -0.83 -16.45
CA ASP A 41 25.44 -0.73 -15.05
C ASP A 41 24.40 0.02 -14.21
N HIS A 42 23.75 1.05 -14.77
CA HIS A 42 22.60 1.70 -14.17
C HIS A 42 21.45 0.71 -13.99
N ALA A 43 21.12 -0.09 -15.01
CA ALA A 43 20.09 -1.12 -14.90
C ALA A 43 20.39 -2.12 -13.77
N ALA A 44 21.62 -2.66 -13.73
CA ALA A 44 22.04 -3.59 -12.68
C ALA A 44 21.96 -2.96 -11.28
N SER A 45 22.28 -1.67 -11.16
CA SER A 45 22.20 -0.93 -9.89
C SER A 45 20.76 -0.76 -9.40
N LEU A 46 19.81 -0.47 -10.30
CA LEU A 46 18.39 -0.37 -9.95
C LEU A 46 17.81 -1.72 -9.52
N PHE A 47 18.04 -2.80 -10.28
CA PHE A 47 17.55 -4.13 -9.92
C PHE A 47 18.20 -4.69 -8.65
N GLY A 48 19.46 -4.31 -8.39
CA GLY A 48 20.16 -4.64 -7.15
C GLY A 48 19.81 -3.75 -5.96
N LEU A 49 18.85 -2.83 -6.09
CA LEU A 49 18.43 -1.85 -5.08
C LEU A 49 19.59 -1.00 -4.53
N LYS A 50 20.63 -0.78 -5.35
CA LYS A 50 21.80 0.05 -5.01
C LYS A 50 21.59 1.52 -5.38
N ALA A 51 20.64 1.79 -6.27
CA ALA A 51 20.21 3.12 -6.68
C ALA A 51 18.68 3.20 -6.66
N PHE A 52 18.15 4.40 -6.47
CA PHE A 52 16.72 4.68 -6.59
C PHE A 52 16.39 5.11 -8.01
N GLY A 53 15.31 4.57 -8.57
CA GLY A 53 14.85 4.93 -9.90
C GLY A 53 13.73 4.00 -10.37
N ASN A 54 13.02 4.41 -11.40
CA ASN A 54 11.90 3.64 -11.92
C ASN A 54 12.38 2.56 -12.89
N ILE A 55 11.81 1.36 -12.77
CA ILE A 55 12.13 0.21 -13.63
C ILE A 55 10.91 -0.13 -14.49
N TYR A 56 9.77 -0.37 -13.84
CA TYR A 56 8.54 -0.80 -14.48
C TYR A 56 7.31 -0.39 -13.65
N THR A 57 6.28 0.13 -14.31
CA THR A 57 5.08 0.73 -13.67
C THR A 57 4.31 -0.23 -12.76
N ARG A 58 4.38 -1.55 -13.00
CA ARG A 58 3.78 -2.54 -12.07
C ARG A 58 4.39 -2.48 -10.66
N ILE A 59 5.63 -2.00 -10.53
CA ILE A 59 6.35 -1.90 -9.26
C ILE A 59 6.34 -0.46 -8.75
N MET A 60 6.58 0.51 -9.63
CA MET A 60 6.71 1.93 -9.28
C MET A 60 6.48 2.84 -10.48
N ASN A 61 5.88 4.00 -10.25
CA ASN A 61 5.62 5.01 -11.27
C ASN A 61 5.62 6.41 -10.63
N PRO A 62 6.20 7.44 -11.28
CA PRO A 62 6.26 8.78 -10.68
C PRO A 62 4.90 9.40 -10.34
N THR A 63 3.86 9.16 -11.16
CA THR A 63 2.51 9.66 -10.87
C THR A 63 1.92 8.96 -9.66
N GLN A 64 2.13 7.64 -9.51
CA GLN A 64 1.68 6.87 -8.35
C GLN A 64 2.46 7.24 -7.08
N ALA A 65 3.77 7.48 -7.18
CA ALA A 65 4.61 7.88 -6.05
C ALA A 65 4.11 9.16 -5.37
N VAL A 66 3.63 10.15 -6.15
CA VAL A 66 3.03 11.37 -5.58
C VAL A 66 1.76 11.06 -4.78
N LEU A 67 0.93 10.13 -5.24
CA LEU A 67 -0.26 9.68 -4.49
C LEU A 67 0.16 8.95 -3.21
N GLU A 68 1.11 8.03 -3.30
CA GLU A 68 1.61 7.22 -2.19
C GLU A 68 2.23 8.08 -1.10
N GLU A 69 3.16 8.98 -1.45
CA GLU A 69 3.79 9.91 -0.51
C GLU A 69 2.76 10.84 0.14
N ARG A 70 1.73 11.26 -0.60
CA ARG A 70 0.66 12.11 -0.05
C ARG A 70 -0.20 11.36 0.95
N VAL A 71 -0.65 10.15 0.63
CA VAL A 71 -1.45 9.33 1.54
C VAL A 71 -0.64 9.02 2.80
N ALA A 72 0.64 8.64 2.67
CA ALA A 72 1.52 8.40 3.81
C ALA A 72 1.64 9.64 4.71
N ALA A 73 1.83 10.83 4.12
CA ALA A 73 1.92 12.08 4.87
C ALA A 73 0.62 12.46 5.59
N LEU A 74 -0.55 12.16 4.99
CA LEU A 74 -1.86 12.46 5.58
C LEU A 74 -2.23 11.51 6.72
N GLU A 75 -1.89 10.23 6.59
CA GLU A 75 -2.15 9.21 7.60
C GLU A 75 -1.08 9.16 8.70
N GLY A 76 0.04 9.88 8.53
CA GLY A 76 1.20 9.80 9.43
C GLY A 76 1.98 8.48 9.31
N GLY A 77 1.80 7.75 8.22
CA GLY A 77 2.50 6.51 7.92
C GLY A 77 3.92 6.75 7.40
N THR A 78 4.76 5.71 7.43
CA THR A 78 6.13 5.77 6.88
C THR A 78 6.14 5.71 5.35
N ALA A 79 5.20 4.98 4.76
CA ALA A 79 5.04 4.80 3.31
C ALA A 79 3.59 4.40 3.00
N ALA A 80 3.21 4.46 1.73
CA ALA A 80 1.96 3.90 1.22
C ALA A 80 2.20 3.21 -0.13
N LEU A 81 1.24 2.42 -0.60
CA LEU A 81 1.28 1.73 -1.88
C LEU A 81 -0.05 1.88 -2.61
N ALA A 82 -0.02 2.38 -3.83
CA ALA A 82 -1.19 2.50 -4.68
C ALA A 82 -1.47 1.17 -5.38
N VAL A 83 -2.71 0.69 -5.29
CA VAL A 83 -3.14 -0.59 -5.84
C VAL A 83 -4.42 -0.43 -6.64
N ALA A 84 -4.76 -1.44 -7.44
CA ALA A 84 -5.88 -1.37 -8.37
C ALA A 84 -7.28 -1.27 -7.71
N SER A 85 -7.44 -1.74 -6.47
CA SER A 85 -8.70 -1.69 -5.72
C SER A 85 -8.50 -1.86 -4.22
N GLY A 86 -9.53 -1.55 -3.41
CA GLY A 86 -9.49 -1.82 -1.97
C GLY A 86 -9.32 -3.30 -1.62
N HIS A 87 -9.94 -4.21 -2.38
CA HIS A 87 -9.74 -5.65 -2.20
C HIS A 87 -8.32 -6.11 -2.58
N ALA A 88 -7.68 -5.46 -3.55
CA ALA A 88 -6.28 -5.73 -3.86
C ALA A 88 -5.35 -5.27 -2.72
N ALA A 89 -5.67 -4.15 -2.06
CA ALA A 89 -4.93 -3.70 -0.87
C ALA A 89 -4.98 -4.76 0.23
N GLN A 90 -6.17 -5.29 0.51
CA GLN A 90 -6.35 -6.36 1.50
C GLN A 90 -5.52 -7.60 1.12
N VAL A 91 -5.65 -8.11 -0.11
CA VAL A 91 -4.89 -9.30 -0.55
C VAL A 91 -3.39 -9.09 -0.43
N ILE A 92 -2.87 -7.94 -0.87
CA ILE A 92 -1.43 -7.67 -0.81
C ILE A 92 -0.94 -7.65 0.64
N VAL A 93 -1.69 -7.03 1.56
CA VAL A 93 -1.33 -7.02 2.99
C VAL A 93 -1.32 -8.45 3.54
N PHE A 94 -2.42 -9.19 3.38
CA PHE A 94 -2.52 -10.55 3.92
C PHE A 94 -1.52 -11.51 3.29
N HIS A 95 -1.26 -11.41 1.99
CA HIS A 95 -0.28 -12.28 1.31
C HIS A 95 1.17 -12.05 1.79
N ASN A 96 1.51 -10.84 2.24
CA ASN A 96 2.82 -10.58 2.84
C ASN A 96 2.92 -11.08 4.29
N LEU A 97 1.81 -11.15 5.01
CA LEU A 97 1.80 -11.49 6.44
C LEU A 97 1.50 -12.96 6.73
N MET A 98 0.71 -13.62 5.88
CA MET A 98 0.13 -14.93 6.18
C MET A 98 0.73 -16.06 5.34
N GLN A 99 0.83 -17.22 5.95
CA GLN A 99 1.11 -18.53 5.36
C GLN A 99 -0.13 -19.45 5.47
N PRO A 100 -0.23 -20.52 4.65
CA PRO A 100 -1.28 -21.51 4.82
C PRO A 100 -1.32 -22.06 6.25
N GLY A 101 -2.51 -22.08 6.86
CA GLY A 101 -2.73 -22.48 8.25
C GLY A 101 -2.57 -21.36 9.28
N ASP A 102 -2.32 -20.12 8.87
CA ASP A 102 -2.44 -18.94 9.74
C ASP A 102 -3.91 -18.50 9.84
N ASN A 103 -4.24 -17.79 10.91
CA ASN A 103 -5.55 -17.17 11.11
C ASN A 103 -5.43 -15.67 11.37
N PHE A 104 -6.53 -14.95 11.22
CA PHE A 104 -6.63 -13.54 11.63
C PHE A 104 -8.01 -13.23 12.16
N ILE A 105 -8.10 -12.25 13.06
CA ILE A 105 -9.34 -11.86 13.70
C ILE A 105 -9.90 -10.61 13.02
N ALA A 106 -11.19 -10.65 12.65
CA ALA A 106 -11.87 -9.55 12.00
C ALA A 106 -13.23 -9.26 12.65
N ALA A 107 -13.60 -7.99 12.67
CA ALA A 107 -14.95 -7.56 13.05
C ALA A 107 -16.02 -8.23 12.17
N ASN A 108 -17.14 -8.65 12.77
CA ASN A 108 -18.28 -9.22 12.05
C ASN A 108 -19.15 -8.18 11.33
N LYS A 109 -18.85 -6.88 11.49
CA LYS A 109 -19.55 -5.74 10.88
C LYS A 109 -18.61 -4.98 9.93
N LEU A 110 -18.15 -5.65 8.87
CA LEU A 110 -17.33 -5.06 7.81
C LEU A 110 -18.13 -4.84 6.52
N TYR A 111 -17.51 -4.13 5.57
CA TYR A 111 -18.00 -4.08 4.19
C TYR A 111 -18.28 -5.50 3.66
N GLY A 112 -19.44 -5.71 3.04
CA GLY A 112 -19.89 -7.05 2.62
C GLY A 112 -18.92 -7.76 1.67
N GLY A 113 -18.21 -7.00 0.83
CA GLY A 113 -17.13 -7.55 -0.01
C GLY A 113 -15.97 -8.10 0.80
N SER A 114 -15.57 -7.43 1.88
CA SER A 114 -14.53 -7.91 2.81
C SER A 114 -15.00 -9.16 3.55
N ILE A 115 -16.25 -9.21 4.01
CA ILE A 115 -16.83 -10.42 4.63
C ILE A 115 -16.75 -11.60 3.67
N ASN A 116 -17.12 -11.40 2.41
CA ASN A 116 -17.05 -12.44 1.40
C ASN A 116 -15.61 -12.85 1.09
N GLN A 117 -14.71 -11.88 0.91
CA GLN A 117 -13.31 -12.14 0.60
C GLN A 117 -12.62 -12.93 1.72
N PHE A 118 -12.78 -12.51 2.97
CA PHE A 118 -12.18 -13.16 4.13
C PHE A 118 -12.80 -14.55 4.39
N GLY A 119 -14.13 -14.65 4.31
CA GLY A 119 -14.86 -15.88 4.63
C GLY A 119 -14.86 -16.96 3.54
N HIS A 120 -14.60 -16.58 2.27
CA HIS A 120 -14.63 -17.50 1.14
C HIS A 120 -13.36 -17.49 0.31
N ALA A 121 -12.95 -16.34 -0.23
CA ALA A 121 -11.81 -16.29 -1.15
C ALA A 121 -10.49 -16.65 -0.45
N PHE A 122 -10.31 -16.20 0.79
CA PHE A 122 -9.07 -16.43 1.55
C PHE A 122 -8.85 -17.88 1.99
N LYS A 123 -9.92 -18.68 2.06
CA LYS A 123 -9.81 -20.12 2.30
C LYS A 123 -9.00 -20.84 1.24
N ASN A 124 -8.96 -20.33 0.00
CA ASN A 124 -8.14 -20.91 -1.08
C ASN A 124 -6.64 -20.74 -0.85
N TYR A 125 -6.23 -19.78 0.00
CA TYR A 125 -4.84 -19.63 0.45
C TYR A 125 -4.54 -20.41 1.73
N GLY A 126 -5.54 -21.10 2.30
CA GLY A 126 -5.42 -21.75 3.61
C GLY A 126 -5.45 -20.77 4.78
N TRP A 127 -5.96 -19.56 4.61
CA TRP A 127 -6.08 -18.56 5.67
C TRP A 127 -7.48 -18.59 6.29
N GLU A 128 -7.53 -18.57 7.62
CA GLU A 128 -8.79 -18.57 8.37
C GLU A 128 -9.11 -17.18 8.92
N VAL A 129 -10.32 -16.69 8.65
CA VAL A 129 -10.88 -15.54 9.37
C VAL A 129 -11.66 -16.00 10.59
N ARG A 130 -11.38 -15.38 11.72
CA ARG A 130 -12.06 -15.54 13.00
C ARG A 130 -12.89 -14.30 13.29
N TRP A 131 -14.20 -14.45 13.41
CA TRP A 131 -15.11 -13.31 13.52
C TRP A 131 -15.33 -12.89 14.97
N ALA A 132 -15.26 -11.59 15.24
CA ALA A 132 -15.46 -11.01 16.57
C ALA A 132 -16.50 -9.87 16.56
N ASP A 133 -17.18 -9.64 17.68
CA ASP A 133 -18.14 -8.53 17.82
C ASP A 133 -17.41 -7.28 18.29
N VAL A 134 -17.49 -6.22 17.50
CA VAL A 134 -16.90 -4.89 17.78
C VAL A 134 -17.36 -4.27 19.10
N ASN A 135 -18.49 -4.72 19.64
CA ASN A 135 -19.03 -4.24 20.91
C ASN A 135 -18.51 -5.00 22.13
N ASP A 136 -17.74 -6.09 21.93
CA ASP A 136 -17.20 -6.92 23.01
C ASP A 136 -15.76 -7.35 22.68
N LEU A 137 -14.79 -6.64 23.28
CA LEU A 137 -13.36 -6.88 23.07
C LEU A 137 -12.93 -8.30 23.48
N SER A 138 -13.61 -8.93 24.43
CA SER A 138 -13.28 -10.29 24.86
C SER A 138 -13.46 -11.30 23.73
N THR A 139 -14.35 -11.02 22.77
CA THR A 139 -14.54 -11.85 21.58
C THR A 139 -13.35 -11.79 20.63
N PHE A 140 -12.52 -10.74 20.68
CA PHE A 140 -11.24 -10.70 19.98
C PHE A 140 -10.17 -11.45 20.78
N GLU A 141 -9.98 -11.08 22.05
CA GLU A 141 -8.89 -11.61 22.89
C GLU A 141 -8.91 -13.14 22.99
N ASN A 142 -10.10 -13.74 23.15
CA ASN A 142 -10.26 -15.19 23.28
C ASN A 142 -9.94 -15.98 22.00
N GLN A 143 -9.77 -15.31 20.85
CA GLN A 143 -9.48 -15.94 19.57
C GLN A 143 -8.01 -15.83 19.16
N ILE A 144 -7.16 -15.17 19.95
CA ILE A 144 -5.72 -15.04 19.69
C ILE A 144 -5.02 -16.34 20.07
N ASP A 145 -4.23 -16.89 19.15
CA ASP A 145 -3.36 -18.04 19.39
C ASP A 145 -1.98 -17.86 18.73
N ASP A 146 -1.13 -18.89 18.79
CA ASP A 146 0.23 -18.88 18.23
C ASP A 146 0.27 -18.74 16.69
N ARG A 147 -0.89 -18.73 16.03
CA ARG A 147 -1.07 -18.66 14.57
C ARG A 147 -1.86 -17.42 14.14
N THR A 148 -2.20 -16.52 15.08
CA THR A 148 -2.89 -15.24 14.84
C THR A 148 -1.92 -14.10 14.51
#